data_AF-A0A661VGH6-F1
#
_entry.id   AF-A0A661VGH6-F1
#
_cell.length_a   1.000
_cell.length_b   1.000
_cell.length_c   1.000
_cell.angle_alpha   90.00
_cell.angle_beta   90.00
_cell.angle_gamma   90.00
#
_symmetry.space_group_name_H-M   'P 1'
#
loop_
_entity.id
_entity.type
_entity.pdbx_description
1 polymer ?
#
loop_
_entity_poly.entity_id
_entity_poly.type
_entity_poly.pdbx_seq_one_letter_code
_entity_poly.pdbx_strand_id
1 'polypeptide(L)'
;MPRFYTIGNKMATRCMMAQLAISGARMPNRASVIIPPMKVSELGEFGLIDLIRSCTTQDEISGRTPRHEVLIGIGDDAAAWQGDSQIQLATTDTLVQDIHFDLDVISWEELGWKAMAVNLSDIAAMGGIPKYALLSLALPGGLDAADISRFVNGMTHVAREFGVAIVGGNVAASPNVVITMTIIGCAKGKAVLKRSTACPGEHIPITV
;
A
#
# COMPACT_ATOMS: atom_id res chain seq x y z
N MET A 1 -0.98 28.27 -18.63
CA MET A 1 -0.65 26.93 -18.12
C MET A 1 -1.01 26.87 -16.64
N PRO A 2 -2.07 26.16 -16.22
CA PRO A 2 -2.33 26.02 -14.80
C PRO A 2 -1.37 24.99 -14.23
N ARG A 3 -0.55 25.42 -13.25
CA ARG A 3 0.20 24.50 -12.39
C ARG A 3 -0.83 23.77 -11.53
N PHE A 4 -0.82 22.44 -11.53
CA PHE A 4 -1.49 21.66 -10.50
C PHE A 4 -0.96 22.13 -9.13
N TYR A 5 -1.79 22.86 -8.39
CA TYR A 5 -1.47 23.27 -7.04
C TYR A 5 -1.49 22.03 -6.16
N THR A 6 -0.39 21.76 -5.47
CA THR A 6 -0.35 20.85 -4.32
C THR A 6 -1.22 21.48 -3.23
N ILE A 7 -2.52 21.18 -3.22
CA ILE A 7 -3.42 21.65 -2.17
C ILE A 7 -3.02 20.93 -0.87
N GLY A 8 -2.43 21.66 0.06
CA GLY A 8 -2.28 21.26 1.48
C GLY A 8 -0.94 20.69 1.95
N ASN A 9 -0.11 20.08 1.10
CA ASN A 9 0.98 19.23 1.62
C ASN A 9 2.24 20.00 2.12
N LYS A 10 2.55 21.19 1.58
CA LYS A 10 3.82 21.88 1.89
C LYS A 10 3.96 22.31 3.35
N MET A 11 2.87 22.60 4.06
CA MET A 11 2.95 23.09 5.44
C MET A 11 3.14 21.96 6.46
N ALA A 12 2.45 20.82 6.29
CA ALA A 12 2.61 19.64 7.12
C ALA A 12 3.98 18.96 6.90
N THR A 13 4.42 18.80 5.64
CA THR A 13 5.77 18.28 5.35
C THR A 13 6.86 19.18 5.92
N ARG A 14 6.71 20.52 5.83
CA ARG A 14 7.65 21.46 6.44
C ARG A 14 7.67 21.35 7.96
N CYS A 15 6.52 21.14 8.60
CA CYS A 15 6.43 21.02 10.05
C CYS A 15 7.13 19.74 10.56
N MET A 16 6.90 18.60 9.91
CA MET A 16 7.56 17.34 10.28
C MET A 16 9.08 17.37 10.00
N MET A 17 9.49 17.92 8.84
CA MET A 17 10.91 18.09 8.53
C MET A 17 11.60 19.08 9.47
N ALA A 18 10.90 20.12 9.91
CA ALA A 18 11.40 21.02 10.96
C ALA A 18 11.48 20.30 12.31
N GLN A 19 10.50 19.46 12.67
CA GLN A 19 10.52 18.66 13.90
C GLN A 19 11.72 17.69 13.93
N LEU A 20 12.02 17.04 12.81
CA LEU A 20 13.19 16.16 12.63
C LEU A 20 14.52 16.94 12.69
N ALA A 21 14.56 18.17 12.17
CA ALA A 21 15.73 19.03 12.27
C ALA A 21 15.95 19.56 13.70
N ILE A 22 14.88 19.90 14.42
CA ILE A 22 14.92 20.40 15.80
C ILE A 22 15.29 19.30 16.80
N SER A 23 14.86 18.05 16.58
CA SER A 23 15.18 16.93 17.47
C SER A 23 16.65 16.49 17.43
N GLY A 24 17.47 17.06 16.55
CA GLY A 24 18.86 16.66 16.36
C GLY A 24 18.99 15.22 15.85
N ALA A 25 17.93 14.65 15.27
CA ALA A 25 17.91 13.31 14.70
C ALA A 25 18.91 13.23 13.53
N ARG A 26 20.16 12.93 13.86
CA ARG A 26 21.19 12.59 12.88
C ARG A 26 20.85 11.21 12.33
N MET A 27 21.02 11.01 11.02
CA MET A 27 21.00 9.66 10.45
C MET A 27 21.92 8.78 11.31
N PRO A 28 21.40 7.72 11.94
CA PRO A 28 22.19 6.90 12.84
C PRO A 28 23.36 6.32 12.05
N ASN A 29 24.56 6.35 12.64
CA ASN A 29 25.72 5.63 12.12
C ASN A 29 25.48 4.14 12.37
N ARG A 30 24.58 3.51 11.58
CA ARG A 30 24.23 2.10 11.71
C ARG A 30 25.41 1.26 11.24
N ALA A 31 25.67 0.14 11.94
CA ALA A 31 26.36 -0.98 11.35
C ALA A 31 25.60 -1.35 10.07
N SER A 32 26.16 -0.98 8.93
CA SER A 32 25.55 -1.23 7.64
C SER A 32 25.50 -2.73 7.43
N VAL A 33 24.34 -3.26 7.09
CA VAL A 33 24.28 -4.51 6.35
C VAL A 33 25.19 -4.29 5.14
N ILE A 34 26.30 -5.03 5.05
CA ILE A 34 27.24 -4.90 3.94
C ILE A 34 26.56 -5.55 2.73
N ILE A 35 25.86 -4.73 1.95
CA ILE A 35 25.20 -5.16 0.72
C ILE A 35 26.21 -4.94 -0.42
N PRO A 36 26.60 -5.99 -1.17
CA PRO A 36 27.44 -5.80 -2.35
C PRO A 36 26.73 -4.86 -3.35
N PRO A 37 27.47 -4.05 -4.14
CA PRO A 37 26.87 -3.13 -5.10
C PRO A 37 26.16 -3.90 -6.21
N MET A 38 24.86 -4.14 -6.02
CA MET A 38 23.97 -4.84 -6.94
C MET A 38 22.82 -3.90 -7.34
N LYS A 39 22.36 -4.02 -8.59
CA LYS A 39 21.17 -3.33 -9.09
C LYS A 39 19.90 -4.02 -8.61
N VAL A 40 18.81 -3.27 -8.53
CA VAL A 40 17.47 -3.82 -8.22
C VAL A 40 17.08 -4.95 -9.18
N SER A 41 17.42 -4.82 -10.46
CA SER A 41 17.17 -5.86 -11.46
C SER A 41 17.91 -7.17 -11.19
N GLU A 42 19.04 -7.14 -10.48
CA GLU A 42 19.83 -8.32 -10.13
C GLU A 42 19.31 -8.98 -8.84
N LEU A 43 18.77 -8.19 -7.91
CA LEU A 43 18.12 -8.69 -6.70
C LEU A 43 16.77 -9.35 -7.00
N GLY A 44 16.06 -8.85 -8.00
CA GLY A 44 14.68 -9.22 -8.26
C GLY A 44 13.74 -8.76 -7.14
N GLU A 45 12.44 -9.05 -7.31
CA GLU A 45 11.40 -8.60 -6.39
C GLU A 45 11.57 -9.20 -4.98
N PHE A 46 11.62 -10.54 -4.89
CA PHE A 46 11.74 -11.22 -3.60
C PHE A 46 13.04 -10.86 -2.86
N GLY A 47 14.17 -10.74 -3.58
CA GLY A 47 15.43 -10.33 -2.98
C GLY A 47 15.39 -8.89 -2.45
N LEU A 48 14.69 -7.98 -3.14
CA LEU A 48 14.48 -6.62 -2.64
C LEU A 48 13.55 -6.58 -1.42
N ILE A 49 12.50 -7.40 -1.39
CA ILE A 49 11.60 -7.53 -0.23
C ILE A 49 12.38 -8.01 1.00
N ASP A 50 13.19 -9.05 0.85
CA ASP A 50 14.03 -9.57 1.94
C ASP A 50 15.05 -8.53 2.42
N LEU A 51 15.63 -7.77 1.50
CA LEU A 51 16.52 -6.66 1.84
C LEU A 51 15.78 -5.60 2.67
N ILE A 52 14.60 -5.14 2.24
CA ILE A 52 13.79 -4.16 2.98
C ILE A 52 13.42 -4.70 4.37
N ARG A 53 13.01 -5.96 4.46
CA ARG A 53 12.73 -6.64 5.72
C ARG A 53 13.95 -6.60 6.64
N SER A 54 15.14 -6.90 6.14
CA SER A 54 16.38 -6.87 6.93
C SER A 54 16.76 -5.48 7.44
N CYS A 55 16.44 -4.42 6.69
CA CYS A 55 16.75 -3.04 7.08
C CYS A 55 15.76 -2.45 8.10
N THR A 56 14.54 -2.99 8.16
CA THR A 56 13.43 -2.44 8.95
C THR A 56 13.22 -3.16 10.28
N THR A 57 13.60 -4.44 10.40
CA THR A 57 13.47 -5.22 11.64
C THR A 57 14.62 -5.03 12.63
N GLN A 58 15.72 -4.38 12.23
CA GLN A 58 16.90 -4.12 13.08
C GLN A 58 16.59 -3.24 14.31
N ASP A 59 15.51 -2.45 14.29
CA ASP A 59 15.15 -1.58 15.41
C ASP A 59 14.45 -2.32 16.57
N GLU A 60 13.82 -3.48 16.32
CA GLU A 60 13.16 -4.27 17.37
C GLU A 60 14.16 -4.81 18.42
N ILE A 61 15.41 -5.02 18.01
CA ILE A 61 16.49 -5.53 18.86
C ILE A 61 17.01 -4.44 19.84
N SER A 62 16.74 -3.16 19.57
CA SER A 62 17.33 -2.04 20.32
C SER A 62 16.46 -1.46 21.46
N GLY A 63 15.25 -1.99 21.68
CA GLY A 63 14.39 -1.65 22.82
C GLY A 63 13.94 -0.18 22.91
N ARG A 64 14.04 0.59 21.80
CA ARG A 64 13.81 2.05 21.77
C ARG A 64 12.51 2.51 21.13
N THR A 65 11.70 1.60 20.59
CA THR A 65 10.41 1.95 19.97
C THR A 65 9.23 1.61 20.91
N PRO A 66 8.13 2.39 20.90
CA PRO A 66 6.89 1.94 21.51
C PRO A 66 6.56 0.56 20.96
N ARG A 67 6.20 -0.40 21.82
CA ARG A 67 5.78 -1.75 21.41
C ARG A 67 4.55 -1.64 20.51
N HIS A 68 4.76 -1.46 19.21
CA HIS A 68 3.73 -1.71 18.22
C HIS A 68 3.66 -3.22 18.10
N GLU A 69 2.53 -3.81 18.51
CA GLU A 69 2.33 -5.25 18.43
C GLU A 69 1.95 -5.62 16.99
N VAL A 70 2.97 -5.67 16.13
CA VAL A 70 2.85 -6.19 14.76
C VAL A 70 2.67 -7.70 14.85
N LEU A 71 1.53 -8.19 14.36
CA LEU A 71 1.15 -9.60 14.37
C LEU A 71 1.58 -10.32 13.09
N ILE A 72 1.58 -9.59 11.97
CA ILE A 72 2.01 -10.03 10.65
C ILE A 72 2.74 -8.87 9.98
N GLY A 73 4.03 -9.06 9.71
CA GLY A 73 4.87 -8.09 9.04
C GLY A 73 4.97 -8.34 7.52
N ILE A 74 6.07 -7.87 6.92
CA ILE A 74 6.36 -8.05 5.49
C ILE A 74 6.32 -9.54 5.12
N GLY A 75 5.57 -9.93 4.07
CA GLY A 75 5.61 -11.26 3.45
C GLY A 75 4.28 -12.04 3.37
N ASP A 76 3.18 -11.48 3.85
CA ASP A 76 1.81 -12.01 3.69
C ASP A 76 0.98 -11.08 2.78
N ASP A 77 -0.29 -11.40 2.51
CA ASP A 77 -1.17 -10.58 1.66
C ASP A 77 -1.42 -9.17 2.24
N ALA A 78 -1.42 -9.02 3.56
CA ALA A 78 -1.51 -7.72 4.22
C ALA A 78 -0.71 -7.71 5.53
N ALA A 79 -0.26 -6.52 5.93
CA ALA A 79 0.30 -6.33 7.26
C ALA A 79 -0.83 -6.34 8.30
N ALA A 80 -0.56 -6.90 9.49
CA ALA A 80 -1.52 -6.93 10.59
C ALA A 80 -0.87 -6.46 11.89
N TRP A 81 -1.58 -5.63 12.66
CA TRP A 81 -1.13 -5.18 13.98
C TRP A 81 -2.30 -5.05 14.95
N GLN A 82 -2.01 -5.16 16.25
CA GLN A 82 -3.00 -4.93 17.29
C GLN A 82 -3.30 -3.42 17.37
N GLY A 83 -4.54 -3.04 17.05
CA GLY A 83 -5.09 -1.73 17.40
C GLY A 83 -5.75 -1.75 18.77
N ASP A 84 -6.28 -0.61 19.21
CA ASP A 84 -6.87 -0.46 20.54
C ASP A 84 -8.04 -1.44 20.82
N SER A 85 -8.84 -1.76 19.79
CA SER A 85 -10.05 -2.58 19.93
C SER A 85 -10.06 -3.86 19.10
N GLN A 86 -9.24 -3.94 18.06
CA GLN A 86 -9.26 -5.04 17.09
C GLN A 86 -7.93 -5.13 16.33
N ILE A 87 -7.73 -6.24 15.63
CA ILE A 87 -6.61 -6.40 14.72
C ILE A 87 -6.88 -5.54 13.48
N GLN A 88 -5.94 -4.67 13.16
CA GLN A 88 -5.97 -3.83 11.98
C GLN A 88 -5.19 -4.51 10.86
N LEU A 89 -5.67 -4.34 9.63
CA LEU A 89 -5.05 -4.87 8.42
C LEU A 89 -4.78 -3.72 7.45
N ALA A 90 -3.65 -3.77 6.76
CA ALA A 90 -3.42 -2.89 5.62
C ALA A 90 -2.61 -3.55 4.51
N THR A 91 -3.05 -3.32 3.27
CA THR A 91 -2.31 -3.64 2.05
C THR A 91 -2.16 -2.38 1.20
N THR A 92 -1.20 -2.39 0.28
CA THR A 92 -1.08 -1.39 -0.76
C THR A 92 -0.56 -1.99 -2.06
N ASP A 93 -1.27 -1.73 -3.15
CA ASP A 93 -0.86 -2.14 -4.49
C ASP A 93 -0.69 -0.94 -5.41
N THR A 94 0.18 -1.12 -6.41
CA THR A 94 0.38 -0.13 -7.47
C THR A 94 0.18 -0.76 -8.85
N LEU A 95 -0.70 -0.13 -9.64
CA LEU A 95 -0.87 -0.40 -11.06
C LEU A 95 -0.10 0.66 -11.86
N VAL A 96 0.87 0.21 -12.63
CA VAL A 96 1.70 1.05 -13.52
C VAL A 96 1.30 0.76 -14.97
N GLN A 97 1.01 1.82 -15.72
CA GLN A 97 0.74 1.76 -17.16
C GLN A 97 1.87 1.03 -17.90
N ASP A 98 1.51 0.24 -18.91
CA ASP A 98 2.40 -0.59 -19.76
C ASP A 98 3.09 -1.75 -19.02
N ILE A 99 2.84 -1.90 -17.71
CA ILE A 99 3.31 -3.03 -16.90
C ILE A 99 2.14 -3.86 -16.39
N HIS A 100 1.12 -3.22 -15.82
CA HIS A 100 -0.03 -3.88 -15.18
C HIS A 100 -1.34 -3.72 -15.96
N PHE A 101 -1.39 -2.74 -16.86
CA PHE A 101 -2.53 -2.45 -17.71
C PHE A 101 -2.09 -1.66 -18.95
N ASP A 102 -2.93 -1.70 -19.97
CA ASP A 102 -2.80 -0.95 -21.22
C ASP A 102 -4.13 -0.22 -21.47
N LEU A 103 -4.07 1.10 -21.66
CA LEU A 103 -5.24 1.96 -21.86
C LEU A 103 -5.92 1.75 -23.24
N ASP A 104 -5.25 1.07 -24.17
CA ASP A 104 -5.86 0.64 -25.43
C ASP A 104 -6.71 -0.63 -25.25
N VAL A 105 -6.57 -1.32 -24.11
CA VAL A 105 -7.22 -2.60 -23.81
C VAL A 105 -8.28 -2.47 -22.71
N ILE A 106 -7.98 -1.72 -21.64
CA ILE A 106 -8.89 -1.56 -20.49
C ILE A 106 -9.54 -0.18 -20.51
N SER A 107 -10.85 -0.12 -20.27
CA SER A 107 -11.52 1.16 -20.05
C SER A 107 -11.13 1.78 -18.70
N TRP A 108 -11.31 3.09 -18.56
CA TRP A 108 -11.05 3.76 -17.30
C TRP A 108 -11.95 3.25 -16.16
N GLU A 109 -13.23 2.98 -16.43
CA GLU A 109 -14.15 2.37 -15.48
C GLU A 109 -13.66 1.00 -14.99
N GLU A 110 -13.27 0.11 -15.89
CA GLU A 110 -12.74 -1.22 -15.54
C GLU A 110 -11.41 -1.11 -14.79
N LEU A 111 -10.56 -0.16 -15.14
CA LEU A 111 -9.31 0.11 -14.42
C LEU A 111 -9.58 0.57 -12.99
N GLY A 112 -10.60 1.42 -12.79
CA GLY A 112 -11.07 1.83 -11.48
C GLY A 112 -11.58 0.66 -10.64
N TRP A 113 -12.43 -0.18 -11.26
CA TRP A 113 -12.92 -1.42 -10.65
C TRP A 113 -11.75 -2.32 -10.22
N LYS A 114 -10.80 -2.58 -11.14
CA LYS A 114 -9.62 -3.43 -10.92
C LYS A 114 -8.75 -2.91 -9.77
N ALA A 115 -8.48 -1.60 -9.75
CA ALA A 115 -7.64 -0.98 -8.71
C ALA A 115 -8.21 -1.19 -7.30
N MET A 116 -9.53 -1.10 -7.13
CA MET A 116 -10.19 -1.40 -5.86
C MET A 116 -10.22 -2.91 -5.57
N ALA A 117 -10.60 -3.73 -6.55
CA ALA A 117 -10.80 -5.16 -6.39
C ALA A 117 -9.54 -5.91 -5.94
N VAL A 118 -8.37 -5.58 -6.50
CA VAL A 118 -7.10 -6.22 -6.13
C VAL A 118 -6.80 -6.01 -4.64
N ASN A 119 -6.88 -4.77 -4.14
CA ASN A 119 -6.61 -4.49 -2.73
C ASN A 119 -7.68 -5.09 -1.79
N LEU A 120 -8.94 -5.19 -2.24
CA LEU A 120 -9.99 -5.85 -1.46
C LEU A 120 -9.71 -7.35 -1.31
N SER A 121 -9.16 -7.98 -2.36
CA SER A 121 -8.80 -9.40 -2.37
C SER A 121 -7.78 -9.72 -1.28
N ASP A 122 -6.76 -8.89 -1.10
CA ASP A 122 -5.75 -9.10 -0.05
C ASP A 122 -6.35 -9.06 1.35
N ILE A 123 -7.22 -8.09 1.62
CA ILE A 123 -7.91 -8.01 2.92
C ILE A 123 -8.80 -9.23 3.13
N ALA A 124 -9.50 -9.68 2.09
CA ALA A 124 -10.36 -10.86 2.14
C ALA A 124 -9.54 -12.16 2.36
N ALA A 125 -8.38 -12.29 1.73
CA ALA A 125 -7.47 -13.43 1.88
C ALA A 125 -7.01 -13.59 3.35
N MET A 126 -6.88 -12.48 4.06
CA MET A 126 -6.54 -12.45 5.49
C MET A 126 -7.75 -12.65 6.43
N GLY A 127 -8.94 -12.90 5.89
CA GLY A 127 -10.19 -13.00 6.63
C GLY A 127 -10.69 -11.65 7.18
N GLY A 128 -10.22 -10.56 6.60
CA GLY A 128 -10.49 -9.20 7.03
C GLY A 128 -11.78 -8.61 6.48
N ILE A 129 -12.22 -7.52 7.10
CA ILE A 129 -13.31 -6.66 6.62
C ILE A 129 -12.70 -5.30 6.26
N PRO A 130 -12.73 -4.89 4.98
CA PRO A 130 -12.19 -3.60 4.55
C PRO A 130 -13.05 -2.44 5.08
N LYS A 131 -12.44 -1.28 5.30
CA LYS A 131 -13.11 -0.10 5.91
C LYS A 131 -12.81 1.20 5.19
N TYR A 132 -11.53 1.47 4.99
CA TYR A 132 -11.06 2.74 4.46
C TYR A 132 -10.09 2.51 3.31
N ALA A 133 -10.07 3.43 2.36
CA ALA A 133 -9.12 3.42 1.26
C ALA A 133 -8.48 4.80 1.05
N LEU A 134 -7.22 4.80 0.63
CA LEU A 134 -6.49 5.97 0.15
C LEU A 134 -6.10 5.74 -1.31
N LEU A 135 -6.27 6.77 -2.14
CA LEU A 135 -5.93 6.75 -3.56
C LEU A 135 -4.80 7.72 -3.88
N SER A 136 -3.65 7.20 -4.33
CA SER A 136 -2.57 8.01 -4.87
C SER A 136 -2.50 7.87 -6.39
N LEU A 137 -2.64 8.98 -7.10
CA LEU A 137 -2.55 9.04 -8.56
C LEU A 137 -1.30 9.83 -8.98
N ALA A 138 -0.49 9.25 -9.84
CA ALA A 138 0.52 9.98 -10.60
C ALA A 138 0.08 10.00 -12.08
N LEU A 139 -0.15 11.19 -12.65
CA LEU A 139 -0.83 11.33 -13.94
C LEU A 139 -0.09 12.29 -14.89
N PRO A 140 -0.14 12.02 -16.21
CA PRO A 140 0.16 13.01 -17.25
C PRO A 140 -0.79 14.19 -17.15
N GLY A 141 -0.25 15.41 -17.27
CA GLY A 141 -1.06 16.64 -17.21
C GLY A 141 -1.99 16.85 -18.41
N GLY A 142 -1.85 16.06 -19.48
CA GLY A 142 -2.69 16.11 -20.67
C GLY A 142 -3.89 15.16 -20.65
N LEU A 143 -4.08 14.38 -19.58
CA LEU A 143 -5.24 13.50 -19.47
C LEU A 143 -6.54 14.27 -19.26
N ASP A 144 -7.60 13.77 -19.89
CA ASP A 144 -8.92 14.34 -19.75
C ASP A 144 -9.50 14.07 -18.36
N ALA A 145 -10.06 15.10 -17.73
CA ALA A 145 -10.71 14.95 -16.43
C ALA A 145 -11.91 13.99 -16.47
N ALA A 146 -12.55 13.85 -17.64
CA ALA A 146 -13.65 12.90 -17.85
C ALA A 146 -13.18 11.44 -17.68
N ASP A 147 -11.97 11.12 -18.13
CA ASP A 147 -11.37 9.79 -17.99
C ASP A 147 -11.07 9.45 -16.53
N ILE A 148 -10.52 10.41 -15.79
CA ILE A 148 -10.30 10.27 -14.35
C ILE A 148 -11.64 10.14 -13.61
N SER A 149 -12.68 10.86 -14.03
CA SER A 149 -14.01 10.70 -13.46
C SER A 149 -14.58 9.30 -13.69
N ARG A 150 -14.39 8.73 -14.88
CA ARG A 150 -14.79 7.36 -15.22
C ARG A 150 -14.07 6.32 -14.36
N PHE A 151 -12.76 6.48 -14.20
CA PHE A 151 -11.95 5.70 -13.27
C PHE A 151 -12.49 5.75 -11.83
N VAL A 152 -12.72 6.95 -11.31
CA VAL A 152 -13.25 7.11 -9.94
C VAL A 152 -14.64 6.50 -9.81
N ASN A 153 -15.49 6.57 -10.83
CA ASN A 153 -16.82 5.95 -10.81
C ASN A 153 -16.73 4.43 -10.74
N GLY A 154 -15.90 3.79 -11.57
CA GLY A 154 -15.68 2.34 -11.52
C GLY A 154 -15.14 1.88 -10.16
N MET A 155 -14.16 2.60 -9.62
CA MET A 155 -13.58 2.35 -8.29
C MET A 155 -14.61 2.50 -7.17
N THR A 156 -15.38 3.59 -7.17
CA THR A 156 -16.37 3.87 -6.11
C THR A 156 -17.58 2.96 -6.17
N HIS A 157 -17.92 2.42 -7.34
CA HIS A 157 -18.95 1.39 -7.47
C HIS A 157 -18.61 0.17 -6.61
N VAL A 158 -17.41 -0.38 -6.77
CA VAL A 158 -16.92 -1.53 -5.99
C VAL A 158 -16.77 -1.17 -4.52
N ALA A 159 -16.20 0.01 -4.21
CA ALA A 159 -16.03 0.45 -2.83
C ALA A 159 -17.36 0.45 -2.06
N ARG A 160 -18.45 0.90 -2.69
CA ARG A 160 -19.79 0.93 -2.08
C ARG A 160 -20.34 -0.47 -1.81
N GLU A 161 -20.13 -1.41 -2.73
CA GLU A 161 -20.56 -2.80 -2.57
C GLU A 161 -19.96 -3.45 -1.32
N PHE A 162 -18.68 -3.16 -1.05
CA PHE A 162 -17.96 -3.69 0.12
C PHE A 162 -17.99 -2.75 1.34
N GLY A 163 -18.73 -1.65 1.29
CA GLY A 163 -18.85 -0.69 2.40
C GLY A 163 -17.55 0.04 2.76
N VAL A 164 -16.67 0.25 1.78
CA VAL A 164 -15.37 0.92 1.94
C VAL A 164 -15.48 2.40 1.63
N ALA A 165 -15.00 3.24 2.54
CA ALA A 165 -14.93 4.68 2.34
C ALA A 165 -13.57 5.10 1.79
N ILE A 166 -13.55 5.82 0.67
CA ILE A 166 -12.33 6.46 0.17
C ILE A 166 -12.15 7.78 0.92
N VAL A 167 -11.13 7.86 1.78
CA VAL A 167 -11.01 8.92 2.79
C VAL A 167 -9.91 9.94 2.50
N GLY A 168 -9.15 9.74 1.43
CA GLY A 168 -8.09 10.67 1.05
C GLY A 168 -7.14 10.06 0.04
N GLY A 169 -5.96 10.67 -0.08
CA GLY A 169 -5.02 10.27 -1.10
C GLY A 169 -4.00 11.33 -1.47
N ASN A 170 -3.39 11.15 -2.63
CA ASN A 170 -2.38 12.05 -3.19
C ASN A 170 -2.54 12.16 -4.70
N VAL A 171 -2.18 13.32 -5.27
CA VAL A 171 -2.10 13.49 -6.73
C VAL A 171 -0.76 14.13 -7.07
N ALA A 172 -0.05 13.54 -8.03
CA ALA A 172 1.24 14.00 -8.52
C ALA A 172 1.26 14.04 -10.06
N ALA A 173 2.10 14.92 -10.62
CA ALA A 173 2.39 14.91 -12.04
C ALA A 173 3.40 13.80 -12.37
N SER A 174 3.18 13.08 -13.47
CA SER A 174 4.02 11.98 -13.95
C SER A 174 3.93 11.86 -15.47
N PRO A 175 4.96 11.39 -16.18
CA PRO A 175 4.85 11.09 -17.61
C PRO A 175 3.91 9.91 -17.91
N ASN A 176 3.70 9.01 -16.94
CA ASN A 176 2.88 7.80 -17.08
C ASN A 176 1.76 7.77 -16.03
N VAL A 177 0.70 7.01 -16.29
CA VAL A 177 -0.35 6.73 -15.30
C VAL A 177 0.13 5.70 -14.29
N VAL A 178 0.17 6.11 -13.03
CA VAL A 178 0.47 5.23 -11.89
C VAL A 178 -0.64 5.39 -10.86
N ILE A 179 -1.26 4.27 -10.50
CA ILE A 179 -2.37 4.21 -9.56
C ILE A 179 -1.90 3.39 -8.38
N THR A 180 -1.75 4.02 -7.21
CA THR A 180 -1.46 3.33 -5.96
C THR A 180 -2.66 3.42 -5.05
N MET A 181 -3.13 2.27 -4.60
CA MET A 181 -4.23 2.16 -3.65
C MET A 181 -3.71 1.58 -2.34
N THR A 182 -4.26 2.06 -1.23
CA THR A 182 -4.05 1.48 0.09
C THR A 182 -5.41 1.20 0.69
N ILE A 183 -5.66 -0.03 1.14
CA ILE A 183 -6.87 -0.36 1.91
C ILE A 183 -6.50 -0.67 3.34
N ILE A 184 -7.28 -0.11 4.26
CA ILE A 184 -7.23 -0.39 5.69
C ILE A 184 -8.51 -1.14 6.05
N GLY A 185 -8.34 -2.29 6.67
CA GLY A 185 -9.40 -3.14 7.17
C GLY A 185 -9.16 -3.57 8.62
N CYS A 186 -9.98 -4.50 9.07
CA CYS A 186 -9.85 -5.10 10.39
C CYS A 186 -10.31 -6.55 10.39
N ALA A 187 -9.75 -7.35 11.28
CA ALA A 187 -10.22 -8.71 11.57
C ALA A 187 -10.95 -8.74 12.93
N LYS A 188 -12.07 -9.46 12.99
CA LYS A 188 -12.80 -9.70 14.25
C LYS A 188 -12.26 -10.97 14.91
N GLY A 189 -11.87 -10.87 16.18
CA GLY A 189 -11.35 -12.01 16.95
C GLY A 189 -9.84 -12.18 16.85
N LYS A 190 -9.33 -13.36 17.24
CA LYS A 190 -7.89 -13.63 17.40
C LYS A 190 -7.20 -14.26 16.18
N ALA A 191 -7.93 -14.66 15.14
CA ALA A 191 -7.36 -15.41 14.03
C ALA A 191 -7.44 -14.59 12.73
N VAL A 192 -6.30 -14.02 12.34
CA VAL A 192 -6.05 -13.58 10.97
C VAL A 192 -5.61 -14.80 10.18
N LEU A 193 -6.16 -15.00 8.98
CA LEU A 193 -5.70 -16.06 8.09
C LEU A 193 -4.29 -15.72 7.60
N LYS A 194 -3.42 -16.73 7.51
CA LYS A 194 -2.03 -16.54 7.05
C LYS A 194 -1.74 -17.53 5.94
N ARG A 195 -0.89 -17.16 4.99
CA ARG A 195 -0.38 -18.10 3.98
C ARG A 195 0.34 -19.31 4.58
N SER A 196 0.89 -19.17 5.79
CA SER A 196 1.75 -20.17 6.44
C SER A 196 1.03 -21.21 7.31
N THR A 197 -0.31 -21.18 7.40
CA THR A 197 -1.05 -22.07 8.32
C THR A 197 -1.56 -23.37 7.68
N ALA A 198 -1.32 -23.58 6.37
CA ALA A 198 -1.75 -24.79 5.68
C ALA A 198 -1.05 -26.05 6.25
N CYS A 199 -1.83 -27.09 6.53
CA CYS A 199 -1.35 -28.36 7.06
C CYS A 199 -1.40 -29.48 6.00
N PRO A 200 -0.45 -30.43 6.00
CA PRO A 200 -0.57 -31.63 5.17
C PRO A 200 -1.89 -32.36 5.42
N GLY A 201 -2.62 -32.65 4.33
CA GLY A 201 -3.94 -33.30 4.38
C GLY A 201 -5.12 -32.33 4.26
N GLU A 202 -4.89 -31.01 4.27
CA GLU A 202 -5.92 -30.03 3.94
C GLU A 202 -6.15 -29.93 2.42
N HIS A 203 -7.39 -29.61 2.03
CA HIS A 203 -7.75 -29.40 0.62
C HIS A 203 -7.40 -27.99 0.16
N ILE A 204 -7.08 -27.83 -1.12
CA ILE A 204 -6.81 -26.53 -1.76
C ILE A 204 -8.04 -26.14 -2.61
N PRO A 205 -9.03 -25.40 -2.04
CA PRO A 205 -10.13 -24.88 -2.83
C PRO A 205 -9.69 -23.67 -3.66
N ILE A 206 -10.34 -23.46 -4.81
CA ILE A 206 -10.20 -22.26 -5.63
C ILE A 206 -11.59 -21.64 -5.76
N THR A 207 -11.72 -20.36 -5.42
CA THR A 207 -12.90 -19.54 -5.74
C THR A 207 -12.71 -18.92 -7.12
N VAL A 208 -13.70 -19.11 -8.00
CA VAL A 208 -13.76 -18.58 -9.37
C VAL A 208 -14.64 -17.35 -9.46
#